data_AF-A0A934E2U3-F1
#
_entry.id   AF-A0A934E2U3-F1
#
_cell.length_a   1.000
_cell.length_b   1.000
_cell.length_c   1.000
_cell.angle_alpha   90.00
_cell.angle_beta   90.00
_cell.angle_gamma   90.00
#
_symmetry.space_group_name_H-M   'P 1'
#
loop_
_entity.id
_entity.type
_entity.pdbx_description
1 polymer ?
#
loop_
_entity_poly.entity_id
_entity_poly.type
_entity_poly.pdbx_seq_one_letter_code
_entity_poly.pdbx_strand_id
1 'polypeptide(L)'
;MLRTVVMMIAVILAVTTTTTASASAQPRGDARERRDDVRDLQVSQALMAELDAAVARRNRAAVARIDQRVRAAMAAELAESRRELRDEERGRGGYGRGRPHQEQRELARERAALERGERLLNQYSVLQHRMDRRSLQARRDLLAELVRLSEVELRQARLERAAGRRPDYRVHR
;
A
#
# COMPACT_ATOMS: atom_id res chain seq x y z
N MET A 1 -18.31 5.50 -0.26
CA MET A 1 -17.50 4.35 0.17
C MET A 1 -16.44 4.08 -0.87
N LEU A 2 -15.57 5.08 -0.99
CA LEU A 2 -14.29 4.99 -1.67
C LEU A 2 -13.43 4.13 -0.76
N ARG A 3 -12.99 3.00 -1.31
CA ARG A 3 -12.61 1.78 -0.59
C ARG A 3 -11.34 1.24 -1.21
N THR A 4 -10.33 2.07 -1.35
CA THR A 4 -9.10 1.73 -2.08
C THR A 4 -8.23 2.97 -2.05
N VAL A 5 -7.65 3.32 -0.90
CA VAL A 5 -6.50 4.28 -0.94
C VAL A 5 -5.21 3.62 -0.49
N VAL A 6 -5.28 2.32 -0.17
CA VAL A 6 -4.11 1.44 -0.10
C VAL A 6 -4.51 0.07 -0.66
N MET A 7 -4.89 0.04 -1.94
CA MET A 7 -4.68 -1.14 -2.78
C MET A 7 -3.44 -0.82 -3.62
N MET A 8 -2.26 -1.25 -3.20
CA MET A 8 -1.66 -2.49 -3.70
C MET A 8 -1.46 -2.50 -5.23
N ILE A 9 -0.29 -2.02 -5.67
CA ILE A 9 0.33 -2.47 -6.92
C ILE A 9 1.65 -3.18 -6.66
N ALA A 10 1.58 -4.46 -6.99
CA ALA A 10 2.68 -5.38 -7.20
C ALA A 10 3.67 -4.90 -8.28
N VAL A 11 4.87 -4.48 -7.88
CA VAL A 11 6.14 -4.72 -8.61
C VAL A 11 7.26 -4.63 -7.55
N ILE A 12 8.02 -5.68 -7.20
CA ILE A 12 9.22 -6.17 -7.90
C ILE A 12 9.60 -7.54 -7.28
N LEU A 13 9.28 -8.65 -7.95
CA LEU A 13 10.23 -9.72 -8.32
C LEU A 13 9.52 -10.80 -9.15
N ALA A 14 10.17 -11.20 -10.24
CA ALA A 14 9.71 -12.16 -11.22
C ALA A 14 9.45 -13.56 -10.63
N VAL A 15 8.23 -14.05 -10.80
CA VAL A 15 7.97 -15.49 -10.94
C VAL A 15 7.07 -15.63 -12.17
N THR A 16 7.64 -16.24 -13.20
CA THR A 16 7.04 -16.58 -14.47
C THR A 16 5.91 -17.59 -14.29
N THR A 17 4.68 -17.22 -14.62
CA THR A 17 3.70 -18.13 -15.23
C THR A 17 2.69 -17.36 -16.08
N THR A 18 2.61 -17.77 -17.33
CA THR A 18 1.67 -17.41 -18.38
C THR A 18 0.24 -17.84 -18.07
N THR A 19 -0.76 -17.05 -18.49
CA THR A 19 -1.79 -17.37 -19.52
C THR A 19 -3.13 -16.61 -19.34
N THR A 20 -3.51 -15.95 -20.44
CA THR A 20 -4.84 -15.72 -21.06
C THR A 20 -6.15 -16.01 -20.31
N ALA A 21 -7.09 -15.04 -20.36
CA ALA A 21 -8.36 -15.10 -21.12
C ALA A 21 -9.47 -14.22 -20.49
N SER A 22 -10.18 -13.49 -21.34
CA SER A 22 -11.32 -12.61 -21.02
C SER A 22 -12.64 -13.38 -20.89
N ALA A 23 -13.50 -13.00 -19.93
CA ALA A 23 -14.97 -12.83 -20.05
C ALA A 23 -15.78 -13.06 -18.74
N SER A 24 -16.74 -12.16 -18.49
CA SER A 24 -17.90 -12.16 -17.54
C SER A 24 -17.67 -12.05 -16.02
N ALA A 25 -18.55 -11.26 -15.39
CA ALA A 25 -18.44 -10.55 -14.12
C ALA A 25 -18.60 -11.36 -12.82
N GLN A 26 -17.90 -10.88 -11.77
CA GLN A 26 -18.16 -10.95 -10.31
C GLN A 26 -18.50 -12.34 -9.72
N PRO A 27 -17.49 -13.12 -9.29
CA PRO A 27 -16.93 -13.05 -7.92
C PRO A 27 -15.38 -13.20 -7.87
N ARG A 28 -14.72 -13.12 -9.03
CA ARG A 28 -13.27 -13.38 -9.16
C ARG A 28 -12.38 -12.21 -8.76
N GLY A 29 -12.94 -11.00 -8.62
CA GLY A 29 -12.23 -9.79 -8.16
C GLY A 29 -11.80 -9.89 -6.70
N ASP A 30 -12.74 -10.15 -5.80
CA ASP A 30 -12.50 -10.24 -4.35
C ASP A 30 -11.46 -11.29 -3.95
N ALA A 31 -11.36 -12.40 -4.70
CA ALA A 31 -10.38 -13.45 -4.41
C ALA A 31 -8.97 -13.08 -4.89
N ARG A 32 -8.86 -12.30 -5.97
CA ARG A 32 -7.57 -11.77 -6.46
C ARG A 32 -7.09 -10.65 -5.54
N GLU A 33 -7.95 -9.68 -5.26
CA GLU A 33 -7.69 -8.58 -4.33
C GLU A 33 -7.27 -9.06 -2.92
N ARG A 34 -7.85 -10.14 -2.40
CA ARG A 34 -7.37 -10.75 -1.12
C ARG A 34 -5.99 -11.37 -1.21
N ARG A 35 -5.69 -12.03 -2.34
CA ARG A 35 -4.35 -12.61 -2.57
C ARG A 35 -3.34 -11.50 -2.73
N ASP A 36 -3.79 -10.43 -3.38
CA ASP A 36 -3.36 -9.05 -3.34
C ASP A 36 -2.81 -8.68 -1.95
N ASP A 37 -3.72 -8.26 -1.07
CA ASP A 37 -3.47 -7.69 0.27
C ASP A 37 -2.56 -8.58 1.15
N VAL A 38 -2.77 -9.89 1.08
CA VAL A 38 -1.97 -10.86 1.86
C VAL A 38 -0.54 -10.91 1.34
N ARG A 39 -0.34 -10.82 0.03
CA ARG A 39 0.98 -10.85 -0.58
C ARG A 39 1.81 -9.64 -0.20
N ASP A 40 1.24 -8.43 -0.13
CA ASP A 40 2.03 -7.26 0.26
C ASP A 40 2.41 -7.23 1.72
N LEU A 41 1.51 -7.71 2.59
CA LEU A 41 1.86 -7.91 3.99
C LEU A 41 3.05 -8.89 4.10
N GLN A 42 3.01 -10.00 3.34
CA GLN A 42 4.11 -10.96 3.31
C GLN A 42 5.40 -10.35 2.76
N VAL A 43 5.33 -9.54 1.69
CA VAL A 43 6.49 -8.85 1.12
C VAL A 43 7.10 -7.88 2.14
N SER A 44 6.27 -7.11 2.84
CA SER A 44 6.73 -6.16 3.86
C SER A 44 7.40 -6.86 5.04
N GLN A 45 6.80 -7.97 5.52
CA GLN A 45 7.39 -8.82 6.55
C GLN A 45 8.71 -9.45 6.09
N ALA A 46 8.79 -9.90 4.84
CA ALA A 46 10.01 -10.46 4.26
C ALA A 46 11.13 -9.41 4.18
N LEU A 47 10.82 -8.18 3.73
CA LEU A 47 11.80 -7.08 3.68
C LEU A 47 12.33 -6.72 5.07
N MET A 48 11.47 -6.74 6.10
CA MET A 48 11.88 -6.52 7.48
C MET A 48 12.83 -7.64 7.97
N ALA A 49 12.50 -8.90 7.72
CA ALA A 49 13.34 -10.03 8.09
C ALA A 49 14.70 -10.03 7.34
N GLU A 50 14.69 -9.68 6.05
CA GLU A 50 15.90 -9.51 5.25
C GLU A 50 16.78 -8.38 5.79
N LEU A 51 16.19 -7.26 6.23
CA LEU A 51 16.93 -6.15 6.84
C LEU A 51 17.60 -6.60 8.13
N ASP A 52 16.86 -7.25 9.03
CA ASP A 52 17.39 -7.75 10.30
C ASP A 52 18.55 -8.73 10.06
N ALA A 53 18.42 -9.63 9.08
CA ALA A 53 19.48 -10.56 8.69
C ALA A 53 20.71 -9.84 8.08
N ALA A 54 20.50 -8.83 7.22
CA ALA A 54 21.57 -8.06 6.61
C ALA A 54 22.35 -7.23 7.66
N VAL A 55 21.63 -6.65 8.63
CA VAL A 55 22.21 -5.91 9.75
C VAL A 55 23.02 -6.85 10.66
N ALA A 56 22.48 -8.01 11.02
CA ALA A 56 23.18 -9.01 11.82
C ALA A 56 24.49 -9.48 11.17
N ARG A 57 24.49 -9.66 9.84
CA ARG A 57 25.67 -10.03 9.05
C ARG A 57 26.59 -8.85 8.72
N ARG A 58 26.26 -7.63 9.15
CA ARG A 58 26.96 -6.38 8.81
C ARG A 58 27.15 -6.18 7.31
N ASN A 59 26.23 -6.70 6.49
CA ASN A 59 26.33 -6.67 5.04
C ASN A 59 25.73 -5.37 4.48
N ARG A 60 26.58 -4.34 4.32
CA ARG A 60 26.18 -3.01 3.82
C ARG A 60 25.53 -3.05 2.45
N ALA A 61 26.04 -3.89 1.53
CA ALA A 61 25.49 -4.00 0.19
C ALA A 61 24.09 -4.61 0.20
N ALA A 62 23.83 -5.59 1.08
CA ALA A 62 22.49 -6.14 1.28
C ALA A 62 21.53 -5.08 1.86
N VAL A 63 21.94 -4.35 2.89
CA VAL A 63 21.12 -3.26 3.47
C VAL A 63 20.74 -2.23 2.40
N ALA A 64 21.71 -1.74 1.63
CA ALA A 64 21.44 -0.75 0.58
C ALA A 64 20.46 -1.25 -0.50
N ARG A 65 20.54 -2.53 -0.89
CA ARG A 65 19.58 -3.15 -1.83
C ARG A 65 18.18 -3.26 -1.24
N ILE A 66 18.08 -3.61 0.04
CA ILE A 66 16.80 -3.67 0.76
C ILE A 66 16.20 -2.28 0.85
N ASP A 67 16.98 -1.26 1.22
CA ASP A 67 16.50 0.12 1.27
C ASP A 67 15.96 0.59 -0.08
N GLN A 68 16.64 0.25 -1.19
CA GLN A 68 16.18 0.57 -2.54
C GLN A 68 14.84 -0.10 -2.86
N ARG A 69 14.66 -1.37 -2.49
CA ARG A 69 13.40 -2.11 -2.70
C ARG A 69 12.26 -1.51 -1.89
N VAL A 70 12.50 -1.20 -0.61
CA VAL A 70 11.50 -0.55 0.26
C VAL A 70 11.07 0.79 -0.32
N ARG A 71 12.03 1.63 -0.69
CA ARG A 71 11.75 2.95 -1.27
C ARG A 71 10.97 2.83 -2.59
N ALA A 72 11.35 1.89 -3.45
CA ALA A 72 10.67 1.65 -4.72
C ALA A 72 9.21 1.22 -4.50
N ALA A 73 8.97 0.28 -3.58
CA ALA A 73 7.62 -0.16 -3.22
C ALA A 73 6.77 1.01 -2.69
N MET A 74 7.28 1.74 -1.69
CA MET A 74 6.56 2.90 -1.12
C MET A 74 6.29 4.00 -2.15
N ALA A 75 7.24 4.28 -3.05
CA ALA A 75 7.07 5.30 -4.07
C ALA A 75 6.02 4.90 -5.12
N ALA A 76 5.95 3.60 -5.46
CA ALA A 76 4.93 3.07 -6.37
C ALA A 76 3.53 3.20 -5.75
N GLU A 77 3.36 2.74 -4.50
CA GLU A 77 2.10 2.85 -3.77
C GLU A 77 1.62 4.31 -3.65
N LEU A 78 2.51 5.23 -3.25
CA LEU A 78 2.16 6.65 -3.14
C LEU A 78 1.79 7.27 -4.50
N ALA A 79 2.43 6.84 -5.58
CA ALA A 79 2.10 7.32 -6.92
C ALA A 79 0.72 6.85 -7.37
N GLU A 80 0.36 5.60 -7.04
CA GLU A 80 -0.96 5.06 -7.28
C GLU A 80 -2.02 5.76 -6.43
N SER A 81 -1.86 5.83 -5.10
CA SER A 81 -2.81 6.51 -4.22
C SER A 81 -3.06 7.96 -4.66
N ARG A 82 -2.03 8.67 -5.13
CA ARG A 82 -2.18 10.02 -5.71
C ARG A 82 -3.02 10.02 -6.98
N ARG A 83 -2.84 9.01 -7.84
CA ARG A 83 -3.60 8.88 -9.08
C ARG A 83 -5.07 8.58 -8.78
N GLU A 84 -5.34 7.62 -7.92
CA GLU A 84 -6.70 7.25 -7.50
C GLU A 84 -7.43 8.45 -6.89
N LEU A 85 -6.79 9.14 -5.93
CA LEU A 85 -7.38 10.33 -5.31
C LEU A 85 -7.71 11.42 -6.33
N ARG A 86 -6.82 11.65 -7.32
CA ARG A 86 -7.08 12.61 -8.41
C ARG A 86 -8.24 12.18 -9.30
N ASP A 87 -8.31 10.89 -9.63
CA ASP A 87 -9.37 10.34 -10.47
C ASP A 87 -10.73 10.41 -9.75
N GLU A 88 -10.78 10.23 -8.43
CA GLU A 88 -11.98 10.40 -7.62
C GLU A 88 -12.41 11.87 -7.46
N GLU A 89 -11.45 12.77 -7.32
CA GLU A 89 -11.70 14.21 -7.31
C GLU A 89 -12.29 14.68 -8.65
N ARG A 90 -11.76 14.18 -9.77
CA ARG A 90 -12.20 14.51 -11.13
C ARG A 90 -13.53 13.86 -11.50
N GLY A 91 -13.67 12.55 -11.27
CA GLY A 91 -14.85 11.77 -11.66
C GLY A 91 -16.13 12.20 -10.95
N ARG A 92 -16.03 12.83 -9.77
CA ARG A 92 -17.18 13.28 -8.99
C ARG A 92 -17.43 14.79 -9.05
N GLY A 93 -16.52 15.57 -9.66
CA GLY A 93 -16.66 17.03 -9.81
C GLY A 93 -17.67 17.47 -10.88
N GLY A 94 -18.16 16.56 -11.72
CA GLY A 94 -19.07 16.86 -12.84
C GLY A 94 -20.54 17.08 -12.48
N TYR A 95 -20.99 16.74 -11.27
CA TYR A 95 -22.40 16.89 -10.85
C TYR A 95 -22.49 17.86 -9.66
N GLY A 96 -22.80 19.13 -9.94
CA GLY A 96 -22.81 20.25 -9.00
C GLY A 96 -23.90 20.23 -7.92
N ARG A 97 -24.01 19.15 -7.13
CA ARG A 97 -24.70 19.15 -5.82
C ARG A 97 -23.70 18.71 -4.76
N GLY A 98 -23.59 19.48 -3.68
CA GLY A 98 -22.57 19.32 -2.64
C GLY A 98 -22.36 17.87 -2.17
N ARG A 99 -21.09 17.48 -2.01
CA ARG A 99 -20.74 16.13 -1.53
C ARG A 99 -21.41 15.86 -0.18
N PRO A 100 -22.04 14.70 0.04
CA PRO A 100 -22.53 14.31 1.35
C PRO A 100 -21.38 14.32 2.36
N HIS A 101 -21.65 14.74 3.59
CA HIS A 101 -20.65 14.87 4.66
C HIS A 101 -19.79 13.61 4.86
N GLN A 102 -20.37 12.43 4.64
CA GLN A 102 -19.66 11.16 4.75
C GLN A 102 -18.53 11.04 3.71
N GLU A 103 -18.77 11.42 2.46
CA GLU A 103 -17.76 11.34 1.39
C GLU A 103 -16.62 12.35 1.61
N GLN A 104 -16.91 13.52 2.15
CA GLN A 104 -15.87 14.49 2.50
C GLN A 104 -14.97 13.97 3.62
N ARG A 105 -15.55 13.26 4.60
CA ARG A 105 -14.78 12.61 5.67
C ARG A 105 -13.95 11.45 5.15
N GLU A 106 -14.46 10.68 4.18
CA GLU A 106 -13.70 9.61 3.51
C GLU A 106 -12.47 10.20 2.79
N LEU A 107 -12.66 11.19 1.90
CA LEU A 107 -11.56 11.88 1.22
C LEU A 107 -10.53 12.49 2.17
N ALA A 108 -10.98 13.11 3.28
CA ALA A 108 -10.08 13.69 4.26
C ALA A 108 -9.19 12.63 4.93
N ARG A 109 -9.74 11.43 5.19
CA ARG A 109 -8.98 10.30 5.73
C ARG A 109 -7.96 9.78 4.71
N GLU A 110 -8.36 9.69 3.45
CA GLU A 110 -7.51 9.25 2.35
C GLU A 110 -6.32 10.20 2.13
N ARG A 111 -6.57 11.52 2.11
CA ARG A 111 -5.52 12.54 2.09
C ARG A 111 -4.57 12.41 3.29
N ALA A 112 -5.12 12.25 4.49
CA ALA A 112 -4.31 12.08 5.69
C ALA A 112 -3.45 10.81 5.67
N ALA A 113 -3.95 9.71 5.07
CA ALA A 113 -3.19 8.48 4.87
C ALA A 113 -2.04 8.68 3.87
N LEU A 114 -2.32 9.33 2.73
CA LEU A 114 -1.31 9.69 1.73
C LEU A 114 -0.20 10.56 2.34
N GLU A 115 -0.57 11.63 3.06
CA GLU A 115 0.38 12.50 3.75
C GLU A 115 1.22 11.75 4.81
N ARG A 116 0.65 10.76 5.49
CA ARG A 116 1.39 9.90 6.41
C ARG A 116 2.41 9.05 5.66
N GLY A 117 2.03 8.41 4.55
CA GLY A 117 2.93 7.61 3.74
C GLY A 117 4.08 8.43 3.13
N GLU A 118 3.79 9.63 2.65
CA GLU A 118 4.83 10.57 2.16
C GLU A 118 5.83 10.95 3.26
N ARG A 119 5.34 11.23 4.47
CA ARG A 119 6.21 11.50 5.62
C ARG A 119 7.10 10.30 5.95
N LEU A 120 6.57 9.08 5.97
CA LEU A 120 7.35 7.87 6.21
C LEU A 120 8.42 7.66 5.14
N LEU A 121 8.08 7.84 3.86
CA LEU A 121 9.04 7.74 2.75
C LEU A 121 10.19 8.75 2.89
N ASN A 122 9.85 9.99 3.25
CA ASN A 122 10.83 11.06 3.45
C ASN A 122 11.75 10.74 4.64
N GLN A 123 11.19 10.33 5.78
CA GLN A 123 11.97 9.91 6.95
C GLN A 123 12.89 8.74 6.64
N TYR A 124 12.40 7.75 5.90
CA TYR A 124 13.19 6.60 5.48
C TYR A 124 14.35 6.99 4.56
N SER A 125 14.08 7.87 3.58
CA SER A 125 15.09 8.34 2.61
C SER A 125 16.25 9.08 3.29
N VAL A 126 15.99 9.86 4.34
CA VAL A 126 17.02 10.55 5.12
C VAL A 126 17.97 9.56 5.82
N LEU A 127 17.49 8.36 6.16
CA LEU A 127 18.25 7.35 6.89
C LEU A 127 19.02 6.39 6.00
N GLN A 128 18.68 6.26 4.71
CA GLN A 128 19.14 5.22 3.77
C GLN A 128 20.66 4.97 3.78
N HIS A 129 21.49 6.01 3.85
CA HIS A 129 22.94 5.87 3.78
C HIS A 129 23.63 5.75 5.15
N ARG A 130 22.88 5.84 6.25
CA ARG A 130 23.42 5.94 7.61
C ARG A 130 23.51 4.58 8.30
N MET A 131 24.72 4.01 8.39
CA MET A 131 24.93 2.66 8.94
C MET A 131 25.12 2.61 10.46
N ASP A 132 24.93 3.72 11.18
CA ASP A 132 25.03 3.72 12.63
C ASP A 132 23.84 2.99 13.27
N ARG A 133 24.06 2.48 14.49
CA ARG A 133 23.06 1.65 15.21
C ARG A 133 21.73 2.38 15.38
N ARG A 134 21.72 3.69 15.61
CA ARG A 134 20.49 4.46 15.82
C ARG A 134 19.72 4.60 14.51
N SER A 135 20.40 4.90 13.42
CA SER A 135 19.78 4.98 12.10
C SER A 135 19.23 3.64 11.63
N LEU A 136 19.95 2.53 11.85
CA LEU A 136 19.46 1.18 11.52
C LEU A 136 18.22 0.82 12.34
N GLN A 137 18.21 1.14 13.64
CA GLN A 137 17.03 0.95 14.47
C GLN A 137 15.85 1.78 13.97
N ALA A 138 16.06 3.06 13.67
CA ALA A 138 15.01 3.94 13.15
C ALA A 138 14.44 3.43 11.82
N ARG A 139 15.28 2.90 10.91
CA ARG A 139 14.80 2.26 9.67
C ARG A 139 13.94 1.03 9.94
N ARG A 140 14.36 0.19 10.89
CA ARG A 140 13.59 -0.98 11.30
C ARG A 140 12.25 -0.58 11.90
N ASP A 141 12.22 0.46 12.73
CA ASP A 141 10.99 0.97 13.35
C ASP A 141 10.02 1.52 12.30
N LEU A 142 10.52 2.21 11.26
CA LEU A 142 9.72 2.67 10.12
C LEU A 142 9.15 1.50 9.32
N LEU A 143 9.94 0.46 9.02
CA LEU A 143 9.44 -0.75 8.36
C LEU A 143 8.38 -1.47 9.20
N ALA A 144 8.58 -1.56 10.51
CA ALA A 144 7.59 -2.13 11.43
C ALA A 144 6.32 -1.30 11.50
N GLU A 145 6.39 0.02 11.28
CA GLU A 145 5.20 0.86 11.12
C GLU A 145 4.45 0.54 9.82
N LEU A 146 5.15 0.36 8.70
CA LEU A 146 4.52 -0.05 7.44
C LEU A 146 3.80 -1.40 7.56
N VAL A 147 4.45 -2.40 8.15
CA VAL A 147 3.83 -3.71 8.40
C VAL A 147 2.55 -3.56 9.23
N ARG A 148 2.59 -2.76 10.30
CA ARG A 148 1.40 -2.50 11.14
C ARG A 148 0.27 -1.81 10.37
N LEU A 149 0.58 -0.88 9.48
CA LEU A 149 -0.42 -0.22 8.64
C LEU A 149 -1.10 -1.25 7.70
N SER A 150 -0.32 -2.06 7.00
CA SER A 150 -0.84 -3.11 6.12
C SER A 150 -1.68 -4.15 6.88
N GLU A 151 -1.31 -4.51 8.12
CA GLU A 151 -2.12 -5.40 8.97
C GLU A 151 -3.47 -4.79 9.36
N VAL A 152 -3.49 -3.49 9.69
CA VAL A 152 -4.73 -2.77 10.02
C VAL A 152 -5.66 -2.72 8.82
N GLU A 153 -5.12 -2.44 7.63
CA GLU A 153 -5.88 -2.39 6.38
C GLU A 153 -6.46 -3.77 6.02
N LEU A 154 -5.64 -4.82 6.06
CA LEU A 154 -6.10 -6.18 5.82
C LEU A 154 -7.21 -6.59 6.80
N ARG A 155 -7.09 -6.16 8.08
CA ARG A 155 -8.13 -6.41 9.09
C ARG A 155 -9.41 -5.63 8.80
N GLN A 156 -9.32 -4.36 8.43
CA GLN A 156 -10.47 -3.54 8.05
C GLN A 156 -11.17 -4.12 6.82
N ALA A 157 -10.42 -4.48 5.79
CA ALA A 157 -10.94 -5.12 4.59
C ALA A 157 -11.68 -6.43 4.92
N ARG A 158 -11.18 -7.24 5.87
CA ARG A 158 -11.89 -8.44 6.37
C ARG A 158 -13.19 -8.10 7.09
N LEU A 159 -13.18 -7.12 7.99
CA LEU A 159 -14.36 -6.71 8.75
C LEU A 159 -15.47 -6.16 7.85
N GLU A 160 -15.09 -5.34 6.88
CA GLU A 160 -16.02 -4.77 5.91
C GLU A 160 -16.71 -5.83 5.05
N ARG A 161 -15.95 -6.83 4.61
CA ARG A 161 -16.48 -7.98 3.86
C ARG A 161 -17.40 -8.83 4.75
N ALA A 162 -17.01 -9.08 6.01
CA ALA A 162 -17.84 -9.83 6.96
C ALA A 162 -19.18 -9.12 7.28
N ALA A 163 -19.17 -7.79 7.32
CA ALA A 163 -20.37 -6.98 7.53
C ALA A 163 -21.34 -6.96 6.33
N GLY A 164 -21.06 -7.71 5.26
CA GLY A 164 -21.89 -7.71 4.05
C GLY A 164 -21.91 -6.38 3.30
N ARG A 165 -21.12 -5.39 3.75
CA ARG A 165 -20.89 -4.16 3.01
C ARG A 165 -20.01 -4.52 1.83
N ARG A 166 -20.62 -5.02 0.75
CA ARG A 166 -19.97 -5.13 -0.56
C ARG A 166 -19.34 -3.78 -0.89
N PRO A 167 -18.09 -3.72 -1.35
CA PRO A 167 -17.62 -2.56 -2.09
C PRO A 167 -18.62 -2.37 -3.23
N ASP A 168 -19.27 -1.21 -3.27
CA ASP A 168 -20.27 -0.92 -4.30
C ASP A 168 -19.49 -0.62 -5.59
N TYR A 169 -19.05 -1.67 -6.27
CA TYR A 169 -18.41 -1.58 -7.58
C TYR A 169 -19.45 -1.14 -8.60
N ARG A 170 -19.86 0.14 -8.56
CA ARG A 170 -20.55 0.75 -9.68
C ARG A 170 -19.55 0.94 -10.79
N VAL A 171 -19.48 -0.08 -11.64
CA VAL A 171 -18.95 0.04 -13.00
C VAL A 171 -19.81 1.07 -13.72
N HIS A 172 -19.41 2.33 -13.66
CA HIS A 172 -19.90 3.33 -14.59
C HIS A 172 -19.24 3.00 -15.94
N ARG A 173 -20.02 2.31 -16.78
CA ARG A 173 -19.76 2.17 -18.22
C ARG A 173 -19.86 3.52 -18.92
#